data_AF-A0A257QMZ2-F1
#
_entry.id   AF-A0A257QMZ2-F1
#
_cell.length_a   1.000
_cell.length_b   1.000
_cell.length_c   1.000
_cell.angle_alpha   90.00
_cell.angle_beta   90.00
_cell.angle_gamma   90.00
#
_symmetry.space_group_name_H-M   'P 1'
#
loop_
_entity.id
_entity.type
_entity.pdbx_description
1 polymer ?
#
loop_
_entity_poly.entity_id
_entity_poly.type
_entity_poly.pdbx_seq_one_letter_code
_entity_poly.pdbx_strand_id
1 'polypeptide(L)'
;MLAWRVRREPQTTHEAVSANPLDLQIAFLFAGLFVAFAAITDFVTNHYGANGLHLLSFVVGFSDIDPFILSLLDGKFQVSQSAIVSAVLIASGSNNLLKAGYAMVLSRQKTMLPAAAWLALTLVISVIYAAYV
;
A
#
# COMPACT_ATOMS: atom_id res chain seq x y z
N MET A 1 2.03 -52.38 26.00
CA MET A 1 3.42 -51.87 25.87
C MET A 1 3.73 -51.69 24.39
N LEU A 2 3.33 -50.56 23.79
CA LEU A 2 3.67 -50.20 22.41
C LEU A 2 4.90 -49.30 22.46
N ALA A 3 6.04 -49.83 22.01
CA ALA A 3 7.31 -49.13 21.96
C ALA A 3 7.30 -48.11 20.81
N TRP A 4 7.13 -46.83 21.16
CA TRP A 4 7.34 -45.72 20.24
C TRP A 4 8.85 -45.54 20.04
N ARG A 5 9.40 -46.14 18.96
CA ARG A 5 10.78 -45.94 18.56
C ARG A 5 10.95 -44.50 18.08
N VAL A 6 11.56 -43.68 18.93
CA VAL A 6 12.09 -42.35 18.58
C VAL A 6 13.16 -42.55 17.51
N ARG A 7 12.81 -42.36 16.24
CA ARG A 7 13.78 -42.19 15.17
C ARG A 7 14.41 -40.81 15.39
N ARG A 8 15.65 -40.75 15.88
CA ARG A 8 16.42 -39.51 15.91
C ARG A 8 16.79 -39.17 14.48
N GLU A 9 16.11 -38.19 13.90
CA GLU A 9 16.59 -37.58 12.67
C GLU A 9 17.98 -36.97 12.94
N PRO A 10 18.94 -37.11 12.01
CA PRO A 10 20.23 -36.45 12.16
C PRO A 10 19.96 -34.95 12.29
N GLN A 11 20.41 -34.35 13.39
CA GLN A 11 20.33 -32.91 13.56
C GLN A 11 21.19 -32.28 12.48
N THR A 12 20.56 -31.89 11.37
CA THR A 12 21.11 -30.90 10.47
C THR A 12 21.31 -29.66 11.32
N THR A 13 22.57 -29.32 11.57
CA THR A 13 22.96 -28.01 12.09
C THR A 13 22.36 -27.01 11.11
N HIS A 14 21.17 -26.49 11.43
CA HIS A 14 20.67 -25.31 10.78
C HIS A 14 21.65 -24.21 11.17
N GLU A 15 22.62 -23.91 10.29
CA GLU A 15 23.31 -22.64 10.35
C GLU A 15 22.20 -21.58 10.41
N ALA A 16 22.13 -20.89 11.55
CA ALA A 16 21.22 -19.77 11.69
C ALA A 16 21.72 -18.68 10.74
N VAL A 17 21.25 -18.70 9.49
CA VAL A 17 21.25 -17.51 8.65
C VAL A 17 20.23 -16.57 9.30
N SER A 18 20.62 -15.89 10.37
CA SER A 18 19.83 -14.81 10.98
C SER A 18 20.00 -13.50 10.19
N ALA A 19 19.98 -13.60 8.86
CA ALA A 19 19.99 -12.44 7.98
C ALA A 19 18.56 -12.14 7.56
N ASN A 20 17.72 -11.65 8.47
CA ASN A 20 16.56 -10.87 8.07
C ASN A 20 15.96 -10.08 9.24
N PRO A 21 16.04 -8.74 9.18
CA PRO A 21 15.10 -7.92 9.94
C PRO A 21 14.34 -6.89 9.08
N LEU A 22 14.38 -6.96 7.73
CA LEU A 22 14.31 -5.85 6.75
C LEU A 22 15.73 -5.37 6.41
N ASP A 23 16.18 -5.71 5.21
CA ASP A 23 17.49 -5.32 4.66
C ASP A 23 17.72 -3.81 4.83
N LEU A 24 18.86 -3.40 5.40
CA LEU A 24 19.19 -2.00 5.66
C LEU A 24 19.01 -1.14 4.40
N GLN A 25 19.26 -1.71 3.23
CA GLN A 25 19.06 -1.06 1.94
C GLN A 25 17.58 -0.74 1.65
N ILE A 26 16.67 -1.68 1.91
CA ILE A 26 15.23 -1.49 1.72
C ILE A 26 14.71 -0.48 2.74
N ALA A 27 15.21 -0.50 3.98
CA ALA A 27 14.85 0.49 4.98
C ALA A 27 15.24 1.92 4.56
N PHE A 28 16.43 2.10 3.98
CA PHE A 28 16.83 3.40 3.42
C PHE A 28 15.97 3.82 2.21
N LEU A 29 15.58 2.89 1.33
CA LEU A 29 14.65 3.19 0.24
C LEU A 29 13.30 3.67 0.79
N PHE A 30 12.73 2.96 1.77
CA PHE A 30 11.47 3.30 2.39
C PHE A 30 11.52 4.66 3.08
N ALA A 31 12.59 4.93 3.85
CA ALA A 31 12.82 6.22 4.47
C ALA A 31 12.95 7.35 3.42
N GLY A 32 13.67 7.10 2.32
CA GLY A 32 13.79 8.04 1.22
C GLY A 32 12.44 8.34 0.56
N LEU A 33 11.63 7.31 0.27
CA LEU A 33 10.29 7.47 -0.28
C LEU A 33 9.35 8.20 0.68
N PHE A 34 9.42 7.88 1.98
CA PHE A 34 8.64 8.57 3.01
C PHE A 34 8.97 10.07 3.03
N VAL A 35 10.26 10.44 3.06
CA VAL A 35 10.68 11.86 3.05
C VAL A 35 10.28 12.55 1.76
N ALA A 36 10.44 11.87 0.61
CA ALA A 36 10.03 12.42 -0.68
C ALA A 36 8.53 12.69 -0.72
N PHE A 37 7.70 11.74 -0.28
CA PHE A 37 6.26 11.93 -0.22
C PHE A 37 5.84 12.96 0.82
N ALA A 38 6.50 13.05 1.96
CA ALA A 38 6.26 14.12 2.94
C ALA A 38 6.48 15.50 2.29
N ALA A 39 7.60 15.68 1.58
CA ALA A 39 7.92 16.94 0.91
C ALA A 39 6.95 17.27 -0.23
N ILE A 40 6.61 16.27 -1.07
CA ILE A 40 5.64 16.46 -2.17
C ILE A 40 4.25 16.76 -1.60
N THR A 41 3.83 16.06 -0.54
CA THR A 41 2.53 16.25 0.10
C THR A 41 2.44 17.63 0.74
N ASP A 42 3.49 18.08 1.44
CA ASP A 42 3.55 19.44 1.98
C ASP A 42 3.41 20.49 0.88
N PHE A 43 4.20 20.36 -0.18
CA PHE A 43 4.10 21.24 -1.35
C PHE A 43 2.69 21.25 -1.95
N VAL A 44 2.12 20.07 -2.21
CA VAL A 44 0.80 19.94 -2.84
C VAL A 44 -0.29 20.50 -1.94
N THR A 45 -0.26 20.22 -0.65
CA THR A 45 -1.27 20.72 0.29
C THR A 45 -1.19 22.23 0.48
N ASN A 46 0.01 22.81 0.50
CA ASN A 46 0.20 24.26 0.62
C ASN A 46 -0.22 25.04 -0.64
N HIS A 47 -0.05 24.46 -1.85
CA HIS A 47 -0.36 25.15 -3.11
C HIS A 47 -1.74 24.82 -3.69
N TYR A 48 -2.25 23.61 -3.46
CA TYR A 48 -3.45 23.07 -4.13
C TYR A 48 -4.49 22.50 -3.15
N GLY A 49 -4.19 22.47 -1.85
CA GLY A 49 -5.11 22.03 -0.80
C GLY A 49 -5.58 20.58 -0.95
N ALA A 50 -6.82 20.32 -0.50
CA ALA A 50 -7.42 18.98 -0.51
C ALA A 50 -7.57 18.39 -1.93
N ASN A 51 -7.92 19.21 -2.92
CA ASN A 51 -8.07 18.74 -4.31
C ASN A 51 -6.73 18.27 -4.89
N GLY A 52 -5.65 19.01 -4.64
CA GLY A 52 -4.30 18.58 -5.01
C GLY A 52 -3.92 17.28 -4.33
N LEU A 53 -4.25 17.14 -3.04
CA LEU A 53 -4.00 15.93 -2.28
C LEU A 53 -4.77 14.72 -2.83
N HIS A 54 -6.03 14.89 -3.24
CA HIS A 54 -6.82 13.82 -3.85
C HIS A 54 -6.20 13.36 -5.19
N LEU A 55 -5.74 14.30 -6.02
CA LEU A 55 -5.07 13.98 -7.28
C LEU A 55 -3.73 13.26 -7.03
N LEU A 56 -2.92 13.77 -6.11
CA LEU A 56 -1.66 13.15 -5.70
C LEU A 56 -1.91 11.71 -5.23
N SER A 57 -2.92 11.50 -4.38
CA SER A 57 -3.29 10.18 -3.86
C SER A 57 -3.67 9.20 -4.96
N PHE A 58 -4.41 9.66 -5.98
CA PHE A 58 -4.75 8.83 -7.12
C PHE A 58 -3.50 8.38 -7.88
N VAL A 59 -2.56 9.29 -8.14
CA VAL A 59 -1.29 8.99 -8.84
C VAL A 59 -0.41 8.06 -8.01
N VAL A 60 -0.29 8.29 -6.70
CA VAL A 60 0.51 7.47 -5.79
C VAL A 60 0.00 6.03 -5.69
N GLY A 61 -1.30 5.80 -5.89
CA GLY A 61 -1.84 4.43 -5.98
C GLY A 61 -1.20 3.56 -7.07
N PHE A 62 -0.49 4.16 -8.02
CA PHE A 62 0.30 3.45 -9.04
C PHE A 62 1.74 3.13 -8.61
N SER A 63 2.13 3.56 -7.42
CA SER A 63 3.45 3.38 -6.81
C SER A 63 3.32 2.62 -5.47
N ASP A 64 4.36 2.66 -4.63
CA ASP A 64 4.28 2.15 -3.28
C ASP A 64 3.46 3.10 -2.39
N ILE A 65 2.29 2.65 -1.97
CA ILE A 65 1.36 3.47 -1.17
C ILE A 65 1.80 3.59 0.30
N ASP A 66 2.66 2.70 0.79
CA ASP A 66 2.96 2.59 2.22
C ASP A 66 3.78 3.80 2.72
N PRO A 67 4.90 4.20 2.07
CA PRO A 67 5.65 5.38 2.49
C PRO A 67 4.81 6.66 2.39
N PHE A 68 3.90 6.75 1.40
CA PHE A 68 2.99 7.89 1.25
C PHE A 68 1.97 7.97 2.37
N ILE A 69 1.23 6.88 2.65
CA ILE A 69 0.21 6.86 3.71
C ILE A 69 0.86 7.18 5.06
N LEU A 70 2.02 6.59 5.36
CA LEU A 70 2.73 6.92 6.59
C LEU A 70 3.15 8.39 6.63
N SER A 71 3.67 8.94 5.53
CA SER A 71 4.03 10.37 5.47
C SER A 71 2.82 11.28 5.69
N LEU A 72 1.65 10.86 5.19
CA LEU A 72 0.39 11.60 5.32
C LEU A 72 -0.13 11.59 6.76
N LEU A 73 -0.01 10.44 7.45
CA LEU A 73 -0.47 10.26 8.83
C LEU A 73 0.45 10.90 9.86
N ASP A 74 1.76 10.91 9.61
CA ASP A 74 2.76 11.53 10.51
C ASP A 74 2.93 13.03 10.25
N GLY A 75 2.70 13.48 9.02
CA GLY A 75 2.85 14.87 8.64
C GLY A 75 1.76 15.79 9.18
N LYS A 76 2.15 16.99 9.60
CA LYS A 76 1.26 18.04 10.12
C LYS A 76 0.82 18.99 9.01
N PHE A 77 0.11 18.46 8.02
CA PHE A 77 -0.34 19.24 6.87
C PHE A 77 -1.53 20.15 7.19
N GLN A 78 -1.65 21.25 6.47
CA GLN A 78 -2.75 22.24 6.62
C GLN A 78 -4.03 21.79 5.88
N VAL A 79 -4.41 20.52 6.02
CA VAL A 79 -5.63 19.94 5.43
C VAL A 79 -6.50 19.32 6.51
N SER A 80 -7.80 19.22 6.25
CA SER A 80 -8.73 18.59 7.17
C SER A 80 -8.43 17.10 7.34
N GLN A 81 -8.78 16.55 8.50
CA GLN A 81 -8.74 15.10 8.72
C GLN A 81 -9.56 14.34 7.68
N SER A 82 -10.67 14.92 7.21
CA SER A 82 -11.50 14.32 6.17
C SER A 82 -10.80 14.24 4.80
N ALA A 83 -9.98 15.23 4.45
CA ALA A 83 -9.15 15.19 3.25
C ALA A 83 -8.06 14.11 3.37
N ILE A 84 -7.48 13.92 4.55
CA ILE A 84 -6.51 12.84 4.82
C ILE A 84 -7.17 11.46 4.64
N VAL A 85 -8.37 11.27 5.21
CA VAL A 85 -9.12 10.01 5.04
C VAL A 85 -9.43 9.76 3.56
N SER A 86 -9.90 10.79 2.85
CA SER A 86 -10.21 10.71 1.42
C SER A 86 -8.98 10.36 0.58
N ALA A 87 -7.83 10.96 0.89
CA ALA A 87 -6.55 10.66 0.28
C ALA A 87 -6.14 9.19 0.46
N VAL A 88 -6.22 8.65 1.68
CA VAL A 88 -5.91 7.23 1.95
C VAL A 88 -6.85 6.30 1.18
N LEU A 89 -8.15 6.62 1.13
CA LEU A 89 -9.14 5.84 0.40
C LEU A 89 -8.86 5.86 -1.12
N ILE A 90 -8.59 7.04 -1.69
CA ILE A 90 -8.29 7.19 -3.12
C ILE A 90 -6.99 6.45 -3.48
N ALA A 91 -5.92 6.59 -2.68
CA ALA A 91 -4.66 5.88 -2.91
C ALA A 91 -4.84 4.35 -2.84
N SER A 92 -5.57 3.87 -1.85
CA SER A 92 -5.89 2.43 -1.70
C SER A 92 -6.74 1.91 -2.86
N GLY A 93 -7.77 2.66 -3.25
CA GLY A 93 -8.63 2.34 -4.39
C GLY A 93 -7.85 2.32 -5.71
N SER A 94 -6.96 3.27 -5.92
CA SER A 94 -6.11 3.34 -7.12
C SER A 94 -5.13 2.16 -7.19
N ASN A 95 -4.52 1.77 -6.07
CA ASN A 95 -3.73 0.53 -5.99
C ASN A 95 -4.58 -0.73 -6.27
N ASN A 96 -5.83 -0.75 -5.80
CA ASN A 96 -6.76 -1.84 -6.12
C ASN A 96 -7.13 -1.88 -7.62
N LEU A 97 -7.22 -0.74 -8.30
CA LEU A 97 -7.42 -0.70 -9.75
C LEU A 97 -6.26 -1.38 -10.49
N LEU A 98 -5.02 -1.16 -10.05
CA LEU A 98 -3.88 -1.90 -10.60
C LEU A 98 -3.97 -3.41 -10.33
N LYS A 99 -4.35 -3.81 -9.11
CA LYS A 99 -4.59 -5.23 -8.78
C LYS A 99 -5.69 -5.85 -9.63
N ALA A 100 -6.73 -5.09 -9.98
CA ALA A 100 -7.77 -5.53 -10.91
C ALA A 100 -7.17 -5.82 -12.30
N GLY A 101 -6.31 -4.91 -12.80
CA GLY A 101 -5.57 -5.09 -14.05
C GLY A 101 -4.66 -6.34 -14.01
N TYR A 102 -3.86 -6.49 -12.95
CA TYR A 102 -3.00 -7.66 -12.76
C TYR A 102 -3.79 -8.95 -12.69
N ALA A 103 -4.90 -8.98 -11.95
CA ALA A 103 -5.77 -10.15 -11.85
C ALA A 103 -6.29 -10.58 -13.22
N MET A 104 -6.74 -9.64 -14.06
CA MET A 104 -7.24 -9.94 -15.40
C MET A 104 -6.14 -10.39 -16.36
N VAL A 105 -5.00 -9.67 -16.39
CA VAL A 105 -3.92 -9.91 -17.37
C VAL A 105 -3.11 -11.15 -17.03
N LEU A 106 -2.76 -11.36 -15.75
CA LEU A 106 -1.89 -12.46 -15.33
C LEU A 106 -2.64 -13.77 -15.17
N SER A 107 -3.90 -13.74 -14.68
CA SER A 107 -4.70 -14.97 -14.56
C SER A 107 -5.09 -15.53 -15.92
N ARG A 108 -5.35 -14.66 -16.92
CA ARG A 108 -5.89 -15.02 -18.24
C ARG A 108 -7.24 -15.77 -18.17
N GLN A 109 -7.94 -15.70 -17.03
CA GLN A 109 -9.24 -16.34 -16.82
C GLN A 109 -10.35 -15.32 -16.66
N LYS A 110 -11.46 -15.51 -17.37
CA LYS A 110 -12.66 -14.66 -17.26
C LYS A 110 -13.35 -14.76 -15.89
N THR A 111 -13.08 -15.82 -15.14
CA THR A 111 -13.58 -16.04 -13.77
C THR A 111 -13.07 -14.98 -12.78
N MET A 112 -12.00 -14.24 -13.11
CA MET A 112 -11.49 -13.13 -12.30
C MET A 112 -12.25 -11.82 -12.51
N LEU A 113 -13.16 -11.74 -13.48
CA LEU A 113 -13.89 -10.51 -13.78
C LEU A 113 -14.68 -9.95 -12.58
N PRO A 114 -15.39 -10.75 -11.76
CA PRO A 114 -16.07 -10.23 -10.57
C PRO A 114 -15.10 -9.64 -9.54
N ALA A 115 -13.93 -10.25 -9.35
CA ALA A 115 -12.91 -9.75 -8.44
C ALA A 115 -12.31 -8.43 -8.95
N ALA A 116 -11.97 -8.36 -10.24
CA ALA A 116 -11.48 -7.14 -10.87
C ALA A 116 -12.53 -6.01 -10.82
N ALA A 117 -13.79 -6.33 -11.09
CA ALA A 117 -14.91 -5.38 -11.01
C ALA A 117 -15.10 -4.87 -9.57
N TRP A 118 -15.00 -5.75 -8.57
CA TRP A 118 -15.08 -5.36 -7.17
C TRP A 118 -13.93 -4.41 -6.78
N LEU A 119 -12.69 -4.75 -7.15
CA LEU A 119 -11.52 -3.91 -6.88
C LEU A 119 -11.64 -2.53 -7.55
N ALA A 120 -12.08 -2.47 -8.81
CA ALA A 120 -12.34 -1.21 -9.50
C ALA A 120 -13.48 -0.42 -8.86
N LEU A 121 -14.53 -1.10 -8.38
CA LEU A 121 -15.64 -0.47 -7.66
C LEU A 121 -15.16 0.19 -6.35
N THR A 122 -14.19 -0.38 -5.64
CA THR A 122 -13.65 0.25 -4.43
C THR A 122 -13.08 1.64 -4.70
N LEU A 123 -12.38 1.84 -5.83
CA LEU A 123 -11.90 3.17 -6.24
C LEU A 123 -13.05 4.13 -6.51
N VAL A 124 -14.09 3.68 -7.22
CA VAL A 124 -15.26 4.51 -7.52
C VAL A 124 -15.94 4.97 -6.22
N ILE A 125 -16.13 4.05 -5.26
CA ILE A 125 -16.69 4.38 -3.94
C ILE A 125 -15.80 5.38 -3.20
N SER A 126 -14.47 5.22 -3.23
CA SER A 126 -13.53 6.14 -2.59
C SER A 126 -13.58 7.55 -3.18
N VAL A 127 -13.64 7.68 -4.52
CA VAL A 127 -13.75 8.98 -5.20
C VAL A 127 -15.11 9.63 -4.94
N ILE A 128 -16.19 8.84 -4.95
CA ILE A 128 -17.54 9.32 -4.59
C ILE A 128 -17.52 9.85 -3.16
N TYR A 129 -17.02 9.08 -2.19
CA TYR A 129 -16.91 9.51 -0.80
C TYR A 129 -16.16 10.84 -0.68
N ALA A 130 -15.00 10.96 -1.31
CA ALA A 130 -14.18 12.17 -1.30
C ALA A 130 -14.85 13.39 -1.95
N ALA A 131 -15.86 13.19 -2.80
CA ALA A 131 -16.61 14.28 -3.43
C ALA A 131 -17.75 14.82 -2.56
N TYR A 132 -18.19 14.06 -1.55
CA TYR A 132 -19.32 14.41 -0.67
C TYR A 132 -18.91 14.83 0.75
N VAL A 133 -17.60 14.84 1.03
CA VAL A 133 -17.02 15.15 2.34
C VAL A 133 -16.09 16.36 2.23
#